data_AF-T5AFJ1-F1
#
_entry.id   AF-T5AFJ1-F1
#
_cell.length_a   1.000
_cell.length_b   1.000
_cell.length_c   1.000
_cell.angle_alpha   90.00
_cell.angle_beta   90.00
_cell.angle_gamma   90.00
#
_symmetry.space_group_name_H-M   'P 1'
#
loop_
_entity.id
_entity.type
_entity.pdbx_description
1 polymer ?
#
loop_
_entity_poly.entity_id
_entity_poly.type
_entity_poly.pdbx_seq_one_letter_code
_entity_poly.pdbx_strand_id
1 'polypeptide(L)'
;MAENPQGLGRSGHNLYRYSPRGTNCPTQANRHAGVAWTRPRKPVQVINDWPGSGDRGDRRRTRCTTDYLREVYAHVKETVERQMGLRRRTGGSWVDMAVLFLFSVPTTWTRMRTINAFKDIVRAAGFGTEGSRHNAHVDLTEAEAAAVTTLKTSAVRFTAGSLFLTVDAGGGTTDLALMRITSTDAAVPQMEQVAAVRRVGIGSTFIDAAFVRLVAQRLAAWPDIDRLLPADVAVRMARSHHFLNLKHKFGESVYMRSVWKIPMDGVSHAFTHYDLGIENGLFLVTK
;
A
#
# COMPACT_ATOMS: atom_id res chain seq x y z
N MET A 1 -44.01 -59.92 -14.72
CA MET A 1 -45.11 -59.09 -14.16
C MET A 1 -44.58 -58.37 -12.94
N ALA A 2 -44.93 -57.08 -12.82
CA ALA A 2 -44.69 -56.17 -11.70
C ALA A 2 -43.20 -55.87 -11.39
N GLU A 3 -42.75 -54.68 -11.00
CA GLU A 3 -43.34 -53.35 -10.80
C GLU A 3 -42.12 -52.39 -10.65
N ASN A 4 -42.27 -51.13 -11.08
CA ASN A 4 -41.44 -49.97 -10.72
C ASN A 4 -42.24 -49.21 -9.61
N PRO A 5 -41.75 -48.22 -8.80
CA PRO A 5 -40.69 -47.25 -9.13
C PRO A 5 -39.91 -46.55 -7.97
N GLN A 6 -39.03 -45.60 -8.39
CA GLN A 6 -38.59 -44.33 -7.75
C GLN A 6 -37.28 -44.25 -6.93
N GLY A 7 -36.47 -43.23 -7.29
CA GLY A 7 -35.39 -42.66 -6.46
C GLY A 7 -34.34 -41.85 -7.23
N LEU A 8 -34.50 -40.52 -7.29
CA LEU A 8 -33.64 -39.49 -7.90
C LEU A 8 -32.15 -39.59 -7.46
N GLY A 9 -31.12 -39.21 -8.22
CA GLY A 9 -30.97 -38.18 -9.25
C GLY A 9 -29.82 -37.24 -8.84
N ARG A 10 -28.70 -37.32 -9.55
CA ARG A 10 -27.31 -36.98 -9.15
C ARG A 10 -26.98 -35.49 -8.98
N SER A 11 -25.99 -35.24 -8.12
CA SER A 11 -25.21 -34.01 -7.99
C SER A 11 -24.40 -33.71 -9.26
N GLY A 12 -24.48 -32.47 -9.75
CA GLY A 12 -23.68 -31.95 -10.85
C GLY A 12 -22.89 -30.72 -10.40
N HIS A 13 -21.57 -30.86 -10.30
CA HIS A 13 -20.63 -29.75 -10.17
C HIS A 13 -20.33 -29.21 -11.57
N ASN A 14 -20.75 -27.98 -11.89
CA ASN A 14 -20.36 -27.30 -13.13
C ASN A 14 -19.10 -26.45 -12.92
N LEU A 15 -18.00 -26.86 -13.58
CA LEU A 15 -16.82 -26.05 -13.84
C LEU A 15 -17.18 -24.95 -14.85
N TYR A 16 -17.00 -23.68 -14.51
CA TYR A 16 -16.94 -22.60 -15.50
C TYR A 16 -15.48 -22.26 -15.83
N ARG A 17 -15.04 -22.65 -17.04
CA ARG A 17 -13.84 -22.11 -17.69
C ARG A 17 -14.20 -20.77 -18.34
N TYR A 18 -13.50 -19.71 -17.96
CA TYR A 18 -13.53 -18.43 -18.68
C TYR A 18 -12.28 -18.32 -19.56
N SER A 19 -12.48 -17.98 -20.83
CA SER A 19 -11.45 -17.77 -21.86
C SER A 19 -11.66 -16.37 -22.46
N PRO A 20 -10.64 -15.49 -22.50
CA PRO A 20 -10.74 -14.26 -23.27
C PRO A 20 -9.77 -14.26 -24.46
N ARG A 21 -10.31 -14.08 -25.67
CA ARG A 21 -9.58 -13.52 -26.83
C ARG A 21 -10.24 -12.21 -27.26
N GLY A 22 -9.40 -11.18 -27.43
CA GLY A 22 -9.60 -9.95 -28.22
C GLY A 22 -10.64 -8.96 -27.67
N THR A 23 -10.47 -7.63 -27.71
CA THR A 23 -9.45 -6.72 -28.26
C THR A 23 -9.75 -5.32 -27.69
N ASN A 24 -8.71 -4.48 -27.64
CA ASN A 24 -8.71 -3.00 -27.47
C ASN A 24 -8.98 -2.43 -26.07
N CYS A 25 -7.89 -2.11 -25.36
CA CYS A 25 -7.87 -1.23 -24.19
C CYS A 25 -6.79 -0.14 -24.39
N PRO A 26 -7.12 1.17 -24.24
CA PRO A 26 -6.12 2.22 -24.21
C PRO A 26 -5.34 2.16 -22.88
N THR A 27 -4.02 2.18 -22.98
CA THR A 27 -3.09 2.12 -21.85
C THR A 27 -3.20 3.36 -20.96
N GLN A 28 -3.77 3.18 -19.76
CA GLN A 28 -3.41 3.96 -18.57
C GLN A 28 -2.89 3.00 -17.50
N ALA A 29 -1.56 2.96 -17.40
CA ALA A 29 -0.86 2.23 -16.36
C ALA A 29 -0.94 3.01 -15.04
N ASN A 30 -2.01 2.80 -14.26
CA ASN A 30 -2.02 3.13 -12.84
C ASN A 30 -1.47 1.93 -12.06
N ARG A 31 -0.17 1.96 -11.73
CA ARG A 31 0.46 1.04 -10.76
C ARG A 31 0.56 1.70 -9.40
N HIS A 32 -0.49 1.62 -8.59
CA HIS A 32 -0.36 1.74 -7.13
C HIS A 32 -1.29 0.70 -6.49
N ALA A 33 -0.73 -0.47 -6.17
CA ALA A 33 -1.38 -1.46 -5.31
C ALA A 33 -0.80 -1.34 -3.90
N GLY A 34 -1.33 -0.40 -3.11
CA GLY A 34 -1.20 -0.46 -1.66
C GLY A 34 -2.27 -1.41 -1.11
N VAL A 35 -1.87 -2.50 -0.47
CA VAL A 35 -2.80 -3.44 0.17
C VAL A 35 -3.00 -2.99 1.62
N ALA A 36 -4.16 -2.43 1.95
CA ALA A 36 -4.57 -2.16 3.33
C ALA A 36 -5.60 -3.21 3.78
N TRP A 37 -5.32 -3.90 4.88
CA TRP A 37 -6.28 -4.77 5.56
C TRP A 37 -6.86 -4.07 6.79
N THR A 38 -8.17 -4.10 6.94
CA THR A 38 -8.90 -3.62 8.13
C THR A 38 -9.85 -4.69 8.63
N ARG A 39 -9.86 -4.93 9.94
CA ARG A 39 -10.98 -5.63 10.61
C ARG A 39 -12.06 -4.61 10.99
N PRO A 40 -13.37 -4.95 10.99
CA PRO A 40 -14.44 -3.99 11.18
C PRO A 40 -14.53 -3.26 12.55
N ARG A 41 -13.63 -3.49 13.52
CA ARG A 41 -13.80 -2.95 14.89
C ARG A 41 -12.51 -2.60 15.65
N LYS A 42 -11.36 -2.47 14.98
CA LYS A 42 -10.13 -2.00 15.65
C LYS A 42 -9.49 -0.86 14.86
N PRO A 43 -9.09 0.26 15.51
CA PRO A 43 -8.32 1.29 14.84
C PRO A 43 -7.04 0.68 14.24
N VAL A 44 -6.58 1.27 13.13
CA VAL A 44 -5.31 0.89 12.50
C VAL A 44 -4.21 1.00 13.56
N GLN A 45 -3.65 -0.13 13.96
CA GLN A 45 -2.49 -0.15 14.84
C GLN A 45 -1.25 -0.05 13.97
N VAL A 46 -0.54 1.07 14.07
CA VAL A 46 0.84 1.16 13.61
C VAL A 46 1.64 0.14 14.43
N ILE A 47 2.26 -0.83 13.77
CA ILE A 47 3.15 -1.79 14.43
C ILE A 47 4.46 -1.05 14.70
N ASN A 48 4.50 -0.33 15.82
CA ASN A 48 5.70 0.40 16.25
C ASN A 48 6.81 -0.52 16.76
N ASP A 49 6.43 -1.72 17.21
CA ASP A 49 7.32 -2.79 17.68
C ASP A 49 6.82 -4.14 17.17
N TRP A 50 7.70 -4.93 16.57
CA TRP A 50 7.43 -6.34 16.29
C TRP A 50 7.50 -7.12 17.62
N PRO A 51 6.43 -7.76 18.10
CA PRO A 51 6.46 -8.46 19.38
C PRO A 51 7.19 -9.80 19.23
N GLY A 52 8.43 -9.86 19.70
CA GLY A 52 9.23 -11.10 19.78
C GLY A 52 8.83 -12.00 20.96
N SER A 53 7.54 -12.30 21.12
CA SER A 53 7.04 -13.12 22.25
C SER A 53 6.60 -14.54 21.89
N GLY A 54 6.69 -14.95 20.61
CA GLY A 54 6.46 -16.35 20.21
C GLY A 54 5.00 -16.83 20.25
N ASP A 55 4.03 -15.94 20.45
CA ASP A 55 2.61 -16.29 20.55
C ASP A 55 1.94 -16.50 19.17
N ARG A 56 0.76 -17.11 19.12
CA ARG A 56 -0.01 -17.41 17.88
C ARG A 56 -0.24 -16.19 16.99
N GLY A 57 -0.36 -15.00 17.59
CA GLY A 57 -0.48 -13.73 16.87
C GLY A 57 0.76 -13.35 16.06
N ASP A 58 1.95 -13.72 16.55
CA ASP A 58 3.24 -13.45 15.91
C ASP A 58 3.43 -14.38 14.69
N ARG A 59 3.17 -15.68 14.86
CA ARG A 59 3.22 -16.66 13.74
C ARG A 59 2.32 -16.27 12.57
N ARG A 60 1.10 -15.79 12.85
CA ARG A 60 0.17 -15.32 11.82
C ARG A 60 0.71 -14.08 11.09
N ARG A 61 1.32 -13.14 11.82
CA ARG A 61 1.93 -11.93 11.24
C ARG A 61 3.11 -12.28 10.34
N THR A 62 4.02 -13.11 10.83
CA THR A 62 5.17 -13.61 10.05
C THR A 62 4.69 -14.25 8.76
N ARG A 63 3.75 -15.21 8.83
CA ARG A 63 3.20 -15.88 7.65
C ARG A 63 2.57 -14.91 6.66
N CYS A 64 1.70 -14.00 7.12
CA CYS A 64 1.07 -13.02 6.24
C CYS A 64 2.10 -12.10 5.56
N THR A 65 3.17 -11.72 6.28
CA THR A 65 4.24 -10.88 5.75
C THR A 65 5.08 -11.64 4.72
N THR A 66 5.43 -12.90 5.01
CA THR A 66 6.15 -13.77 4.07
C THR A 66 5.34 -14.00 2.80
N ASP A 67 4.05 -14.31 2.93
CA ASP A 67 3.16 -14.54 1.79
C ASP A 67 3.04 -13.29 0.92
N TYR A 68 2.85 -12.11 1.54
CA TYR A 68 2.84 -10.85 0.81
C TYR A 68 4.17 -10.57 0.08
N LEU A 69 5.29 -10.70 0.79
CA LEU A 69 6.61 -10.48 0.20
C LEU A 69 6.92 -11.47 -0.92
N ARG A 70 6.41 -12.71 -0.85
CA ARG A 70 6.53 -13.69 -1.94
C ARG A 70 5.81 -13.23 -3.20
N GLU A 71 4.60 -12.67 -3.07
CA GLU A 71 3.88 -12.10 -4.20
C GLU A 71 4.61 -10.88 -4.78
N VAL A 72 5.19 -10.02 -3.93
CA VAL A 72 6.03 -8.90 -4.37
C VAL A 72 7.24 -9.41 -5.14
N TYR A 73 7.95 -10.41 -4.62
CA TYR A 73 9.10 -11.01 -5.28
C TYR A 73 8.74 -11.59 -6.65
N ALA A 74 7.64 -12.36 -6.73
CA ALA A 74 7.15 -12.90 -8.00
C ALA A 74 6.84 -11.79 -9.02
N HIS A 75 6.20 -10.71 -8.58
CA HIS A 75 5.90 -9.56 -9.42
C HIS A 75 7.16 -8.82 -9.91
N VAL A 76 8.16 -8.64 -9.04
CA VAL A 76 9.46 -8.03 -9.39
C VAL A 76 10.16 -8.87 -10.44
N LYS A 77 10.31 -10.18 -10.19
CA LYS A 77 10.91 -11.13 -11.12
C LYS A 77 10.23 -11.08 -12.49
N GLU A 78 8.90 -11.23 -12.53
CA GLU A 78 8.15 -11.17 -13.79
C GLU A 78 8.33 -9.83 -14.51
N THR A 79 8.31 -8.72 -13.78
CA THR A 79 8.48 -7.39 -14.35
C THR A 79 9.85 -7.24 -15.00
N VAL A 80 10.93 -7.67 -14.33
CA VAL A 80 12.30 -7.60 -14.85
C VAL A 80 12.47 -8.53 -16.04
N GLU A 81 12.04 -9.79 -15.94
CA GLU A 81 12.10 -10.76 -17.04
C GLU A 81 11.42 -10.24 -18.31
N ARG A 82 10.26 -9.62 -18.16
CA ARG A 82 9.51 -9.02 -19.27
C ARG A 82 10.22 -7.79 -19.84
N GLN A 83 10.71 -6.88 -19.00
CA GLN A 83 11.38 -5.65 -19.44
C GLN A 83 12.73 -5.91 -20.11
N MET A 84 13.47 -6.91 -19.64
CA MET A 84 14.78 -7.29 -20.18
C MET A 84 14.69 -8.28 -21.35
N GLY A 85 13.48 -8.73 -21.71
CA GLY A 85 13.27 -9.67 -22.81
C GLY A 85 13.81 -11.08 -22.56
N LEU A 86 14.03 -11.45 -21.30
CA LEU A 86 14.62 -12.75 -20.90
C LEU A 86 13.71 -13.93 -21.25
N ARG A 87 12.40 -13.68 -21.40
CA ARG A 87 11.43 -14.70 -21.85
C ARG A 87 11.48 -14.97 -23.37
N ARG A 88 12.24 -14.18 -24.14
CA ARG A 88 12.25 -14.22 -25.62
C ARG A 88 13.62 -14.51 -26.23
N ARG A 89 14.70 -14.47 -25.44
CA ARG A 89 16.08 -14.70 -25.91
C ARG A 89 16.55 -16.08 -25.50
N THR A 90 17.36 -16.70 -26.35
CA THR A 90 18.08 -17.97 -26.11
C THR A 90 19.30 -17.81 -25.18
N GLY A 91 19.49 -16.65 -24.55
CA GLY A 91 20.61 -16.37 -23.67
C GLY A 91 20.21 -15.48 -22.49
N GLY A 92 20.23 -16.07 -21.30
CA GLY A 92 20.02 -15.41 -20.01
C GLY A 92 18.66 -15.68 -19.38
N SER A 93 18.67 -16.24 -18.17
CA SER A 93 17.52 -16.38 -17.30
C SER A 93 17.63 -15.45 -16.09
N TRP A 94 16.54 -15.25 -15.36
CA TRP A 94 16.54 -14.53 -14.08
C TRP A 94 17.63 -15.05 -13.11
N VAL A 95 17.83 -16.37 -13.07
CA VAL A 95 18.79 -17.06 -12.21
C VAL A 95 20.24 -16.67 -12.55
N ASP A 96 20.51 -16.36 -13.81
CA ASP A 96 21.86 -16.01 -14.29
C ASP A 96 22.24 -14.57 -13.94
N MET A 97 21.27 -13.71 -13.61
CA MET A 97 21.53 -12.31 -13.29
C MET A 97 22.22 -12.15 -11.94
N ALA A 98 23.07 -11.11 -11.82
CA ALA A 98 23.46 -10.59 -10.52
C ALA A 98 22.34 -9.66 -10.03
N VAL A 99 21.75 -9.96 -8.88
CA VAL A 99 20.61 -9.20 -8.34
C VAL A 99 20.88 -8.89 -6.87
N LEU A 100 20.80 -7.61 -6.51
CA LEU A 100 20.90 -7.17 -5.13
C LEU A 100 19.58 -6.53 -4.71
N PHE A 101 18.93 -7.12 -3.72
CA PHE A 101 17.75 -6.56 -3.07
C PHE A 101 18.18 -5.81 -1.81
N LEU A 102 17.78 -4.54 -1.71
CA LEU A 102 18.01 -3.71 -0.53
C LEU A 102 16.67 -3.38 0.12
N PHE A 103 16.54 -3.71 1.40
CA PHE A 103 15.36 -3.44 2.21
C PHE A 103 15.70 -2.43 3.30
N SER A 104 14.97 -1.32 3.32
CA SER A 104 14.98 -0.40 4.46
C SER A 104 14.08 -0.92 5.59
N VAL A 105 14.38 -0.54 6.83
CA VAL A 105 13.56 -0.86 8.01
C VAL A 105 13.13 0.40 8.77
N PRO A 106 12.04 0.36 9.55
CA PRO A 106 11.64 1.50 10.38
C PRO A 106 12.78 1.95 11.29
N THR A 107 12.99 3.26 11.41
CA THR A 107 14.08 3.82 12.22
C THR A 107 13.96 3.47 13.71
N THR A 108 12.77 3.07 14.19
CA THR A 108 12.55 2.63 15.56
C THR A 108 13.02 1.20 15.84
N TRP A 109 13.40 0.42 14.82
CA TRP A 109 13.85 -0.95 15.00
C TRP A 109 15.27 -1.00 15.55
N THR A 110 15.40 -0.92 16.87
CA THR A 110 16.69 -0.94 17.57
C THR A 110 17.14 -2.34 17.99
N ARG A 111 16.23 -3.32 18.00
CA ARG A 111 16.51 -4.67 18.49
C ARG A 111 16.94 -5.58 17.35
N MET A 112 18.16 -6.11 17.43
CA MET A 112 18.71 -7.04 16.43
C MET A 112 17.81 -8.26 16.17
N ARG A 113 17.11 -8.77 17.20
CA ARG A 113 16.14 -9.87 17.03
C ARG A 113 15.03 -9.55 16.03
N THR A 114 14.56 -8.30 15.98
CA THR A 114 13.49 -7.87 15.09
C THR A 114 14.00 -7.79 13.65
N ILE A 115 15.21 -7.24 13.48
CA ILE A 115 15.88 -7.17 12.18
C ILE A 115 16.16 -8.58 11.65
N ASN A 116 16.66 -9.49 12.49
CA ASN A 116 16.93 -10.87 12.10
C ASN A 116 15.65 -11.63 11.73
N ALA A 117 14.57 -11.48 12.51
CA ALA A 117 13.28 -12.08 12.17
C ALA A 117 12.77 -11.58 10.80
N PHE A 118 12.97 -10.29 10.48
CA PHE A 118 12.62 -9.76 9.18
C PHE A 118 13.52 -10.28 8.05
N LYS A 119 14.84 -10.42 8.30
CA LYS A 119 15.77 -11.08 7.37
C LYS A 119 15.33 -12.51 7.05
N ASP A 120 14.86 -13.26 8.04
CA ASP A 120 14.33 -14.61 7.85
C ASP A 120 13.07 -14.61 6.98
N ILE A 121 12.15 -13.66 7.19
CA ILE A 121 10.94 -13.47 6.37
C ILE A 121 11.32 -13.15 4.92
N VAL A 122 12.25 -12.22 4.70
CA VAL A 122 12.73 -11.81 3.37
C VAL A 122 13.31 -13.02 2.62
N ARG A 123 14.18 -13.79 3.28
CA ARG A 123 14.75 -15.02 2.72
C ARG A 123 13.67 -16.06 2.42
N ALA A 124 12.73 -16.29 3.34
CA ALA A 124 11.63 -17.24 3.17
C ALA A 124 10.62 -16.86 2.08
N ALA A 125 10.57 -15.57 1.70
CA ALA A 125 9.80 -15.06 0.58
C ALA A 125 10.47 -15.28 -0.78
N GLY A 126 11.76 -15.66 -0.82
CA GLY A 126 12.51 -15.98 -2.04
C GLY A 126 13.54 -14.93 -2.46
N PHE A 127 13.66 -13.83 -1.72
CA PHE A 127 14.64 -12.79 -2.03
C PHE A 127 16.06 -13.28 -1.74
N GLY A 128 16.94 -13.18 -2.75
CA GLY A 128 18.34 -13.58 -2.62
C GLY A 128 18.57 -15.10 -2.66
N THR A 129 17.61 -15.91 -3.11
CA THR A 129 17.73 -17.38 -3.03
C THR A 129 17.70 -18.13 -4.36
N GLU A 130 17.21 -17.54 -5.45
CA GLU A 130 17.05 -18.26 -6.73
C GLU A 130 18.35 -18.35 -7.56
N GLY A 131 19.09 -17.26 -7.68
CA GLY A 131 20.35 -17.21 -8.42
C GLY A 131 21.57 -17.27 -7.50
N SER A 132 22.67 -17.87 -7.97
CA SER A 132 23.94 -17.92 -7.24
C SER A 132 24.56 -16.55 -6.96
N ARG A 133 24.14 -15.52 -7.73
CA ARG A 133 24.54 -14.12 -7.56
C ARG A 133 23.39 -13.24 -7.06
N HIS A 134 22.35 -13.83 -6.48
CA HIS A 134 21.26 -13.08 -5.87
C HIS A 134 21.56 -12.88 -4.39
N ASN A 135 21.48 -11.63 -3.93
CA ASN A 135 21.70 -11.27 -2.54
C ASN A 135 20.55 -10.39 -2.06
N ALA A 136 20.19 -10.52 -0.78
CA ALA A 136 19.25 -9.65 -0.12
C ALA A 136 19.88 -9.10 1.15
N HIS A 137 19.84 -7.78 1.30
CA HIS A 137 20.33 -7.07 2.47
C HIS A 137 19.19 -6.26 3.08
N VAL A 138 19.16 -6.27 4.41
CA VAL A 138 18.26 -5.46 5.22
C VAL A 138 19.18 -4.44 5.89
N ASP A 139 19.46 -3.39 5.14
CA ASP A 139 20.44 -2.36 5.43
C ASP A 139 19.79 -1.01 5.16
N LEU A 140 20.11 -0.01 5.98
CA LEU A 140 19.49 1.32 6.06
C LEU A 140 18.12 1.34 6.75
N THR A 141 17.86 2.43 7.44
CA THR A 141 16.54 2.80 7.93
C THR A 141 15.72 3.50 6.84
N GLU A 142 14.39 3.53 6.98
CA GLU A 142 13.48 4.28 6.09
C GLU A 142 13.93 5.74 5.93
N ALA A 143 14.29 6.37 7.05
CA ALA A 143 14.82 7.74 7.08
C ALA A 143 16.12 7.91 6.28
N GLU A 144 17.09 6.99 6.42
CA GLU A 144 18.34 7.05 5.67
C GLU A 144 18.11 6.81 4.18
N ALA A 145 17.25 5.86 3.82
CA ALA A 145 16.86 5.62 2.42
C ALA A 145 16.20 6.86 1.80
N ALA A 146 15.30 7.52 2.53
CA ALA A 146 14.66 8.76 2.10
C ALA A 146 15.66 9.93 1.98
N ALA A 147 16.65 10.00 2.87
CA ALA A 147 17.72 11.00 2.82
C ALA A 147 18.64 10.81 1.60
N VAL A 148 19.02 9.56 1.30
CA VAL A 148 19.78 9.22 0.09
C VAL A 148 19.01 9.61 -1.17
N THR A 149 17.72 9.31 -1.25
CA THR A 149 16.89 9.73 -2.39
C THR A 149 16.83 11.26 -2.49
N THR A 150 16.61 11.96 -1.37
CA THR A 150 16.57 13.43 -1.33
C THR A 150 17.86 14.01 -1.91
N LEU A 151 19.01 13.52 -1.49
CA LEU A 151 20.31 13.99 -1.98
C LEU A 151 20.51 13.71 -3.48
N LYS A 152 20.04 12.56 -3.98
CA LYS A 152 20.22 12.17 -5.39
C LYS A 152 19.25 12.86 -6.35
N THR A 153 18.04 13.20 -5.91
CA THR A 153 16.97 13.73 -6.79
C THR A 153 16.68 15.21 -6.57
N SER A 154 17.24 15.82 -5.52
CA SER A 154 17.03 17.22 -5.21
C SER A 154 17.48 18.13 -6.36
N ALA A 155 16.62 19.09 -6.70
CA ALA A 155 16.97 20.20 -7.59
C ALA A 155 17.91 21.23 -6.91
N VAL A 156 17.99 21.19 -5.58
CA VAL A 156 18.88 22.02 -4.77
C VAL A 156 20.28 21.41 -4.76
N ARG A 157 21.29 22.22 -5.10
CA ARG A 157 22.69 21.84 -4.98
C ARG A 157 23.10 21.88 -3.51
N PHE A 158 23.64 20.77 -3.02
CA PHE A 158 24.21 20.71 -1.69
C PHE A 158 25.74 20.77 -1.73
N THR A 159 26.35 21.26 -0.65
CA THR A 159 27.80 21.23 -0.42
C THR A 159 28.10 20.45 0.85
N ALA A 160 29.36 20.04 1.06
CA ALA A 160 29.78 19.53 2.35
C ALA A 160 29.44 20.56 3.45
N GLY A 161 28.95 20.07 4.59
CA GLY A 161 28.43 20.86 5.70
C GLY A 161 26.96 21.28 5.59
N SER A 162 26.34 21.19 4.41
CA SER A 162 24.91 21.51 4.22
C SER A 162 24.02 20.65 5.12
N LEU A 163 22.93 21.26 5.59
CA LEU A 163 21.89 20.58 6.36
C LEU A 163 20.62 20.45 5.53
N PHE A 164 19.94 19.32 5.65
CA PHE A 164 18.58 19.16 5.13
C PHE A 164 17.74 18.33 6.09
N LEU A 165 16.43 18.61 6.08
CA LEU A 165 15.42 17.86 6.82
C LEU A 165 14.63 17.01 5.83
N THR A 166 14.70 15.70 5.98
CA THR A 166 13.81 14.77 5.28
C THR A 166 12.53 14.60 6.10
N VAL A 167 11.39 14.75 5.42
CA VAL A 167 10.05 14.53 5.99
C VAL A 167 9.41 13.36 5.24
N ASP A 168 9.48 12.17 5.84
CA ASP A 168 8.80 10.98 5.31
C ASP A 168 7.41 10.87 5.92
N ALA A 169 6.41 11.42 5.24
CA ALA A 169 5.01 11.43 5.68
C ALA A 169 4.23 10.25 5.08
N GLY A 170 4.29 9.11 5.77
CA GLY A 170 3.66 7.87 5.36
C GLY A 170 2.16 7.78 5.72
N GLY A 171 1.63 6.55 5.68
CA GLY A 171 0.23 6.27 6.01
C GLY A 171 -0.09 6.41 7.49
N GLY A 172 0.73 5.80 8.35
CA GLY A 172 0.51 5.78 9.81
C GLY A 172 1.50 6.62 10.61
N THR A 173 2.66 6.92 10.05
CA THR A 173 3.73 7.65 10.72
C THR A 173 4.32 8.71 9.82
N THR A 174 4.86 9.75 10.45
CA THR A 174 5.71 10.75 9.82
C THR A 174 7.06 10.70 10.53
N ASP A 175 8.12 10.45 9.77
CA ASP A 175 9.49 10.39 10.27
C ASP A 175 10.27 11.63 9.83
N LEU A 176 10.95 12.27 10.78
CA LEU A 176 11.73 13.48 10.58
C LEU A 176 13.21 13.16 10.82
N ALA A 177 14.03 13.36 9.79
CA ALA A 177 15.47 13.10 9.85
C ALA A 177 16.26 14.34 9.44
N LEU A 178 17.05 14.87 10.39
CA LEU A 178 17.95 15.99 10.14
C LEU A 178 19.34 15.44 9.79
N MET A 179 19.77 15.71 8.56
CA MET A 179 21.00 15.16 8.00
C MET A 179 21.98 16.29 7.70
N ARG A 180 23.28 16.02 7.91
CA ARG A 180 24.39 16.84 7.45
C ARG A 180 25.13 16.11 6.37
N ILE A 181 25.43 16.79 5.28
CA ILE A 181 26.22 16.24 4.18
C ILE A 181 27.69 16.32 4.56
N THR A 182 28.37 15.19 4.59
CA THR A 182 29.80 15.09 4.89
C THR A 182 30.64 14.99 3.62
N SER A 183 30.07 14.45 2.54
CA SER A 183 30.68 14.43 1.20
C SER A 183 29.63 14.52 0.11
N THR A 184 29.92 15.31 -0.92
CA THR A 184 29.09 15.46 -2.13
C THR A 184 29.62 14.67 -3.32
N ASP A 185 30.48 13.66 -3.08
CA ASP A 185 30.88 12.73 -4.12
C ASP A 185 29.64 12.12 -4.79
N ALA A 186 29.52 12.29 -6.11
CA ALA A 186 28.34 11.86 -6.86
C ALA A 186 28.21 10.33 -6.93
N ALA A 187 29.31 9.59 -6.85
CA ALA A 187 29.32 8.14 -6.84
C ALA A 187 29.01 7.58 -5.45
N VAL A 188 29.53 8.22 -4.40
CA VAL A 188 29.35 7.77 -3.00
C VAL A 188 29.02 8.97 -2.10
N PRO A 189 27.79 9.51 -2.17
CA PRO A 189 27.39 10.61 -1.32
C PRO A 189 27.41 10.17 0.15
N GLN A 190 27.95 11.01 1.02
CA GLN A 190 28.03 10.72 2.46
C GLN A 190 27.27 11.77 3.27
N MET A 191 26.59 11.27 4.29
CA MET A 191 25.82 12.09 5.22
C MET A 191 25.89 11.48 6.61
N GLU A 192 25.77 12.33 7.62
CA GLU A 192 25.62 11.94 9.01
C GLU A 192 24.31 12.48 9.57
N GLN A 193 23.76 11.75 10.53
CA GLN A 193 22.58 12.17 11.24
C GLN A 193 22.94 13.18 12.33
N VAL A 194 22.31 14.36 12.32
CA VAL A 194 22.61 15.44 13.28
C VAL A 194 21.87 15.25 14.61
N ALA A 195 20.72 14.60 14.58
CA ALA A 195 19.90 14.30 15.75
C ALA A 195 19.09 13.03 15.51
N ALA A 196 18.76 12.29 16.58
CA ALA A 196 17.93 11.09 16.51
C ALA A 196 16.62 11.35 15.72
N VAL A 197 16.21 10.37 14.92
CA VAL A 197 15.02 10.50 14.05
C VAL A 197 13.81 10.65 14.95
N ARG A 198 13.02 11.69 14.68
CA ARG A 198 11.77 11.90 15.39
C ARG A 198 10.64 11.26 14.59
N ARG A 199 10.02 10.26 15.18
CA ARG A 199 8.78 9.65 14.67
C ARG A 199 7.57 10.27 15.32
N VAL A 200 6.56 10.57 14.53
CA VAL A 200 5.25 11.01 14.99
C VAL A 200 4.19 10.05 14.44
N GLY A 201 3.26 9.61 15.28
CA GLY A 201 2.15 8.72 14.90
C GLY A 201 1.03 9.44 14.15
N ILE A 202 1.41 10.26 13.15
CA ILE A 202 0.50 11.01 12.28
C ILE A 202 0.85 10.61 10.85
N GLY A 203 -0.15 10.35 10.04
CA GLY A 203 0.02 10.04 8.63
C GLY A 203 -1.27 10.18 7.86
N SER A 204 -1.24 9.85 6.57
CA SER A 204 -2.37 10.06 5.67
C SER A 204 -3.62 9.24 6.03
N THR A 205 -3.52 8.22 6.88
CA THR A 205 -4.70 7.50 7.43
C THR A 205 -5.61 8.38 8.30
N PHE A 206 -5.07 9.47 8.87
CA PHE A 206 -5.88 10.45 9.60
C PHE A 206 -6.80 11.24 8.67
N ILE A 207 -6.40 11.44 7.41
CA ILE A 207 -7.25 12.05 6.37
C ILE A 207 -8.43 11.11 6.08
N ASP A 208 -8.16 9.80 5.97
CA ASP A 208 -9.22 8.80 5.75
C ASP A 208 -10.19 8.76 6.92
N ALA A 209 -9.68 8.75 8.16
CA ALA A 209 -10.49 8.78 9.37
C ALA A 209 -11.30 10.08 9.51
N ALA A 210 -10.71 11.22 9.14
CA ALA A 210 -11.40 12.51 9.12
C ALA A 210 -12.54 12.51 8.09
N PHE A 211 -12.32 11.93 6.91
CA PHE A 211 -13.36 11.79 5.90
C PHE A 211 -14.50 10.86 6.36
N VAL A 212 -14.18 9.70 6.95
CA VAL A 212 -15.19 8.81 7.56
C VAL A 212 -16.02 9.56 8.59
N ARG A 213 -15.37 10.32 9.49
CA ARG A 213 -16.06 11.15 10.48
C ARG A 213 -16.94 12.21 9.83
N LEU A 214 -16.46 12.88 8.79
CA LEU A 214 -17.23 13.91 8.08
C LEU A 214 -18.52 13.32 7.48
N VAL A 215 -18.43 12.15 6.83
CA VAL A 215 -19.62 11.46 6.29
C VAL A 215 -20.55 11.03 7.42
N ALA A 216 -20.02 10.38 8.46
CA ALA A 216 -20.82 9.90 9.58
C ALA A 216 -21.53 11.03 10.34
N GLN A 217 -20.85 12.15 10.59
CA GLN A 217 -21.42 13.33 11.24
C GLN A 217 -22.57 13.92 10.42
N ARG A 218 -22.43 13.95 9.10
CA ARG A 218 -23.50 14.46 8.24
C ARG A 218 -24.71 13.53 8.25
N LEU A 219 -24.50 12.22 8.12
CA LEU A 219 -25.58 11.23 8.17
C LEU A 219 -26.29 11.19 9.53
N ALA A 220 -25.59 11.46 10.63
CA ALA A 220 -26.18 11.52 11.97
C ALA A 220 -27.24 12.62 12.13
N ALA A 221 -27.27 13.63 11.25
CA ALA A 221 -28.36 14.61 11.21
C ALA A 221 -29.71 13.99 10.82
N TRP A 222 -29.71 12.77 10.27
CA TRP A 222 -30.92 12.04 9.88
C TRP A 222 -30.85 10.57 10.32
N PRO A 223 -31.23 10.24 11.57
CA PRO A 223 -31.04 8.89 12.12
C PRO A 223 -31.73 7.75 11.35
N ASP A 224 -32.84 8.04 10.66
CA ASP A 224 -33.56 7.02 9.88
C ASP A 224 -32.87 6.65 8.56
N ILE A 225 -31.80 7.38 8.17
CA ILE A 225 -31.09 7.19 6.90
C ILE A 225 -30.35 5.86 6.86
N ASP A 226 -29.99 5.30 8.02
CA ASP A 226 -29.26 4.05 8.15
C ASP A 226 -30.02 2.85 7.55
N ARG A 227 -31.35 2.92 7.45
CA ARG A 227 -32.18 1.89 6.80
C ARG A 227 -32.13 1.96 5.27
N LEU A 228 -31.77 3.12 4.73
CA LEU A 228 -31.77 3.42 3.30
C LEU A 228 -30.38 3.29 2.67
N LEU A 229 -29.33 3.29 3.49
CA LEU A 229 -27.95 3.23 3.05
C LEU A 229 -27.30 1.88 3.38
N PRO A 230 -26.29 1.45 2.60
CA PRO A 230 -25.50 0.29 2.95
C PRO A 230 -24.82 0.44 4.32
N ALA A 231 -24.70 -0.67 5.04
CA ALA A 231 -23.85 -0.72 6.22
C ALA A 231 -22.42 -0.24 5.89
N ASP A 232 -21.83 0.51 6.84
CA ASP A 232 -20.48 1.06 6.73
C ASP A 232 -20.25 1.98 5.52
N VAL A 233 -21.29 2.66 5.00
CA VAL A 233 -21.19 3.53 3.81
C VAL A 233 -20.04 4.54 3.89
N ALA A 234 -19.80 5.16 5.05
CA ALA A 234 -18.70 6.10 5.26
C ALA A 234 -17.32 5.43 5.06
N VAL A 235 -17.15 4.20 5.56
CA VAL A 235 -15.91 3.41 5.43
C VAL A 235 -15.74 2.92 3.99
N ARG A 236 -16.81 2.50 3.33
CA ARG A 236 -16.81 2.13 1.91
C ARG A 236 -16.36 3.29 1.04
N MET A 237 -16.93 4.47 1.26
CA MET A 237 -16.54 5.69 0.55
C MET A 237 -15.07 6.04 0.75
N ALA A 238 -14.57 5.96 1.99
CA ALA A 238 -13.15 6.23 2.31
C ALA A 238 -12.17 5.24 1.66
N ARG A 239 -12.64 4.07 1.23
CA ARG A 239 -11.84 3.07 0.48
C ARG A 239 -12.10 3.08 -1.02
N SER A 240 -13.05 3.88 -1.47
CA SER A 240 -13.41 3.97 -2.89
C SER A 240 -12.26 4.57 -3.69
N HIS A 241 -12.12 4.12 -4.93
CA HIS A 241 -11.14 4.70 -5.86
C HIS A 241 -11.37 6.21 -6.07
N HIS A 242 -12.63 6.67 -6.01
CA HIS A 242 -12.98 8.08 -6.16
C HIS A 242 -12.43 8.95 -5.04
N PHE A 243 -12.61 8.54 -3.77
CA PHE A 243 -12.05 9.27 -2.65
C PHE A 243 -10.52 9.20 -2.64
N LEU A 244 -9.93 8.03 -2.91
CA LEU A 244 -8.47 7.89 -2.95
C LEU A 244 -7.84 8.78 -4.04
N ASN A 245 -8.44 8.83 -5.23
CA ASN A 245 -7.98 9.75 -6.28
C ASN A 245 -8.09 11.20 -5.85
N LEU A 246 -9.22 11.61 -5.27
CA LEU A 246 -9.38 12.96 -4.76
C LEU A 246 -8.32 13.30 -3.70
N LYS A 247 -8.11 12.41 -2.74
CA LYS A 247 -7.09 12.54 -1.70
C LYS A 247 -5.69 12.70 -2.29
N HIS A 248 -5.30 11.83 -3.24
CA HIS A 248 -3.96 11.86 -3.85
C HIS A 248 -3.71 13.07 -4.73
N LYS A 249 -4.78 13.64 -5.31
CA LYS A 249 -4.73 14.76 -6.23
C LYS A 249 -5.11 16.09 -5.61
N PHE A 250 -5.39 16.10 -4.31
CA PHE A 250 -5.79 17.29 -3.58
C PHE A 250 -4.67 18.33 -3.61
N GLY A 251 -4.99 19.56 -4.02
CA GLY A 251 -4.02 20.65 -4.21
C GLY A 251 -3.51 20.81 -5.63
N GLU A 252 -3.67 19.82 -6.53
CA GLU A 252 -3.40 20.00 -7.95
C GLU A 252 -4.50 20.86 -8.59
N SER A 253 -4.13 21.89 -9.36
CA SER A 253 -5.07 22.91 -9.88
C SER A 253 -6.28 22.32 -10.63
N VAL A 254 -6.07 21.25 -11.40
CA VAL A 254 -7.12 20.55 -12.18
C VAL A 254 -8.14 19.82 -11.29
N TYR A 255 -7.75 19.48 -10.07
CA TYR A 255 -8.57 18.75 -9.09
C TYR A 255 -9.20 19.66 -8.03
N MET A 256 -8.83 20.94 -8.01
CA MET A 256 -9.43 21.95 -7.14
C MET A 256 -10.76 22.40 -7.73
N ARG A 257 -11.86 22.01 -7.06
CA ARG A 257 -13.23 22.38 -7.43
C ARG A 257 -13.89 23.09 -6.25
N SER A 258 -14.93 23.88 -6.53
CA SER A 258 -15.78 24.45 -5.47
C SER A 258 -16.61 23.36 -4.75
N VAL A 259 -16.96 22.30 -5.48
CA VAL A 259 -17.69 21.13 -4.98
C VAL A 259 -17.05 19.85 -5.54
N TRP A 260 -16.65 18.96 -4.65
CA TRP A 260 -16.23 17.60 -4.98
C TRP A 260 -17.43 16.65 -4.88
N LYS A 261 -17.72 15.92 -5.96
CA LYS A 261 -18.79 14.92 -6.00
C LYS A 261 -18.19 13.53 -5.88
N ILE A 262 -18.45 12.83 -4.77
CA ILE A 262 -17.87 11.52 -4.47
C ILE A 262 -18.98 10.47 -4.53
N PRO A 263 -18.94 9.50 -5.45
CA PRO A 263 -19.91 8.42 -5.50
C PRO A 263 -20.01 7.65 -4.18
N MET A 264 -21.23 7.42 -3.73
CA MET A 264 -21.52 6.63 -2.53
C MET A 264 -21.66 5.16 -2.93
N ASP A 265 -20.63 4.36 -2.67
CA ASP A 265 -20.60 2.94 -3.04
C ASP A 265 -21.77 2.16 -2.43
N GLY A 266 -22.57 1.51 -3.29
CA GLY A 266 -23.78 0.77 -2.91
C GLY A 266 -25.05 1.63 -2.75
N VAL A 267 -25.01 2.93 -3.03
CA VAL A 267 -26.18 3.81 -3.01
C VAL A 267 -26.69 4.04 -4.43
N SER A 268 -28.02 4.02 -4.60
CA SER A 268 -28.66 4.23 -5.91
C SER A 268 -28.35 5.61 -6.49
N HIS A 269 -28.14 5.68 -7.80
CA HIS A 269 -28.02 6.95 -8.52
C HIS A 269 -29.30 7.78 -8.55
N ALA A 270 -30.45 7.22 -8.15
CA ALA A 270 -31.69 7.96 -7.99
C ALA A 270 -31.84 8.59 -6.58
N PHE A 271 -30.93 8.27 -5.65
CA PHE A 271 -31.02 8.74 -4.27
C PHE A 271 -30.48 10.16 -4.15
N THR A 272 -31.32 11.09 -3.71
CA THR A 272 -30.99 12.50 -3.50
C THR A 272 -31.53 12.95 -2.14
N HIS A 273 -30.69 13.65 -1.39
CA HIS A 273 -31.04 14.24 -0.10
C HIS A 273 -30.27 15.56 0.09
N TYR A 274 -30.94 16.69 -0.15
CA TYR A 274 -30.28 18.00 -0.20
C TYR A 274 -29.67 18.43 1.13
N ASP A 275 -30.35 18.19 2.26
CA ASP A 275 -29.81 18.56 3.59
C ASP A 275 -28.55 17.78 3.98
N LEU A 276 -28.39 16.57 3.44
CA LEU A 276 -27.20 15.75 3.61
C LEU A 276 -26.15 16.02 2.52
N GLY A 277 -26.41 16.97 1.62
CA GLY A 277 -25.57 17.24 0.46
C GLY A 277 -25.36 15.99 -0.39
N ILE A 278 -26.41 15.22 -0.64
CA ILE A 278 -26.38 14.02 -1.49
C ILE A 278 -27.23 14.29 -2.73
N GLU A 279 -26.64 14.11 -3.91
CA GLU A 279 -27.31 14.32 -5.20
C GLU A 279 -27.00 13.15 -6.13
N ASN A 280 -28.03 12.44 -6.60
CA ASN A 280 -27.90 11.31 -7.53
C ASN A 280 -26.90 10.22 -7.09
N GLY A 281 -26.93 9.88 -5.79
CA GLY A 281 -25.99 8.95 -5.16
C GLY A 281 -24.57 9.49 -4.97
N LEU A 282 -24.37 10.81 -5.15
CA LEU A 282 -23.07 11.47 -4.98
C LEU A 282 -23.08 12.28 -3.68
N PHE A 283 -22.08 12.07 -2.85
CA PHE A 283 -21.82 12.89 -1.68
C PHE A 283 -21.08 14.15 -2.08
N LEU A 284 -21.67 15.31 -1.81
CA LEU A 284 -21.14 16.62 -2.16
C LEU A 284 -20.29 17.18 -1.02
N VAL A 285 -19.02 17.41 -1.28
CA VAL A 285 -18.09 18.06 -0.34
C VAL A 285 -17.75 19.43 -0.89
N THR A 286 -18.05 20.48 -0.14
CA THR A 286 -17.66 21.85 -0.49
C THR A 286 -16.34 22.21 0.18
N LYS A 287 -15.61 23.17 -0.42
CA LYS A 287 -14.41 23.75 0.18
C LYS A 287 -14.73 24.55 1.44
#